data_AF-A0A098B528-F1
#
_entry.id   AF-A0A098B528-F1
#
_cell.length_a   1.000
_cell.length_b   1.000
_cell.length_c   1.000
_cell.angle_alpha   90.00
_cell.angle_beta   90.00
_cell.angle_gamma   90.00
#
_symmetry.space_group_name_H-M   'P 1'
#
loop_
_entity.id
_entity.type
_entity.pdbx_description
1 polymer ?
#
loop_
_entity_poly.entity_id
_entity_poly.type
_entity_poly.pdbx_seq_one_letter_code
_entity_poly.pdbx_strand_id
1 'polypeptide(L)'
;MKFFGIGIIVSLATLIISWLVGNPEVVINALLIIGLIPTAISALFTGVFVSGDRMRGNYSGEDDFRKRMGISTKLFLLGLPSLLTAFAVYFIVK
;
A
#
# COMPACT_ATOMS: atom_id res chain seq x y z
N MET A 1 5.86 12.02 -0.88
CA MET A 1 7.10 11.41 -1.41
C MET A 1 7.88 10.59 -0.38
N LYS A 2 8.14 11.06 0.86
CA LYS A 2 8.90 10.28 1.87
C LYS A 2 8.40 8.84 2.06
N PHE A 3 7.09 8.64 2.21
CA PHE A 3 6.49 7.31 2.39
C PHE A 3 6.62 6.39 1.16
N PHE A 4 6.63 6.97 -0.04
CA PHE A 4 6.92 6.22 -1.26
C PHE A 4 8.36 5.71 -1.26
N GLY A 5 9.33 6.56 -0.88
CA GLY A 5 10.72 6.14 -0.68
C GLY A 5 10.87 5.05 0.38
N ILE A 6 10.14 5.14 1.50
CA ILE A 6 10.11 4.09 2.52
C ILE A 6 9.57 2.78 1.93
N GLY A 7 8.47 2.82 1.15
CA GLY A 7 7.92 1.65 0.48
C GLY A 7 8.92 1.00 -0.49
N ILE A 8 9.70 1.80 -1.23
CA ILE A 8 10.79 1.29 -2.07
C ILE A 8 11.85 0.57 -1.22
N ILE A 9 12.31 1.20 -0.14
CA ILE A 9 13.32 0.61 0.76
C ILE A 9 12.82 -0.71 1.35
N VAL A 10 11.57 -0.76 1.81
CA VAL A 10 10.95 -1.98 2.33
C VAL A 10 10.91 -3.06 1.26
N SER A 11 10.49 -2.73 0.03
CA SER A 11 10.41 -3.69 -1.07
C SER A 11 11.79 -4.25 -1.45
N LEU A 12 12.82 -3.40 -1.51
CA LEU A 12 14.20 -3.82 -1.74
C LEU A 12 14.72 -4.72 -0.61
N ALA A 13 14.45 -4.39 0.65
CA ALA A 13 14.82 -5.22 1.78
C ALA A 13 14.16 -6.61 1.71
N THR A 14 12.87 -6.68 1.34
CA THR A 14 12.16 -7.94 1.15
C THR A 14 12.76 -8.78 0.01
N LEU A 15 13.19 -8.15 -1.09
CA LEU A 15 13.90 -8.84 -2.18
C LEU A 15 15.28 -9.35 -1.75
N ILE A 16 16.03 -8.61 -0.95
CA ILE A 16 17.32 -9.08 -0.43
C ILE A 16 17.11 -10.30 0.48
N ILE A 17 16.11 -10.24 1.38
CA ILE A 17 15.75 -11.37 2.23
C ILE A 17 15.32 -12.58 1.37
N SER A 18 14.57 -12.35 0.30
CA SER A 18 14.19 -13.39 -0.67
C SER A 18 15.39 -14.16 -1.19
N TRP A 19 16.40 -13.41 -1.62
CA TRP A 19 17.59 -13.98 -2.23
C TRP A 19 18.34 -14.87 -1.23
N LEU A 20 18.35 -14.49 0.04
CA LEU A 20 18.94 -15.29 1.12
C LEU A 20 18.11 -16.55 1.46
N VAL A 21 16.78 -16.47 1.39
CA VAL A 21 15.88 -17.60 1.71
C VAL A 21 15.79 -18.61 0.57
N GLY A 22 15.94 -18.17 -0.69
CA GLY A 22 15.90 -19.04 -1.87
C GLY A 22 14.52 -19.59 -2.24
N ASN A 23 13.43 -19.07 -1.62
CA ASN A 23 12.06 -19.46 -1.93
C ASN A 23 11.24 -18.26 -2.47
N PRO A 24 10.95 -18.22 -3.77
CA PRO A 24 10.22 -17.11 -4.39
C PRO A 24 8.77 -16.93 -3.89
N GLU A 25 8.08 -18.02 -3.51
CA GLU A 25 6.68 -17.95 -3.06
C GLU A 25 6.55 -17.18 -1.75
N VAL A 26 7.47 -17.42 -0.81
CA VAL A 26 7.51 -16.74 0.49
C VAL A 26 7.59 -15.22 0.30
N VAL A 27 8.27 -14.79 -0.76
CA VAL A 27 8.59 -13.39 -1.00
C VAL A 27 7.47 -12.67 -1.72
N ILE A 28 6.84 -13.32 -2.69
CA ILE A 28 5.61 -12.82 -3.30
C ILE A 28 4.55 -12.64 -2.20
N ASN A 29 4.38 -13.62 -1.32
CA ASN A 29 3.43 -13.53 -0.21
C ASN A 29 3.78 -12.38 0.76
N ALA A 30 5.05 -12.22 1.12
CA ALA A 30 5.49 -11.12 1.98
C ALA A 30 5.22 -9.75 1.34
N LEU A 31 5.61 -9.55 0.08
CA LEU A 31 5.38 -8.30 -0.66
C LEU A 31 3.89 -8.01 -0.83
N LEU A 32 3.06 -9.02 -1.08
CA LEU A 32 1.60 -8.89 -1.14
C LEU A 32 1.02 -8.45 0.20
N ILE A 33 1.44 -9.05 1.32
CA ILE A 33 0.94 -8.66 2.66
C ILE A 33 1.35 -7.21 2.98
N ILE A 34 2.63 -6.89 2.80
CA ILE A 34 3.19 -5.55 3.05
C ILE A 34 2.52 -4.50 2.15
N GLY A 35 2.18 -4.86 0.92
CA GLY A 35 1.54 -3.96 -0.03
C GLY A 35 0.02 -3.82 0.16
N LEU A 36 -0.70 -4.95 0.34
CA LEU A 36 -2.16 -4.99 0.38
C LEU A 36 -2.72 -4.40 1.67
N ILE A 37 -2.14 -4.72 2.83
CA ILE A 37 -2.67 -4.25 4.12
C ILE A 37 -2.73 -2.71 4.18
N PRO A 38 -1.63 -1.96 4.00
CA PRO A 38 -1.68 -0.50 4.05
C PRO A 38 -2.52 0.09 2.92
N THR A 39 -2.53 -0.51 1.73
CA THR A 39 -3.37 -0.07 0.61
C THR A 39 -4.87 -0.25 0.91
N ALA A 40 -5.25 -1.38 1.50
CA ALA A 40 -6.63 -1.65 1.91
C ALA A 40 -7.07 -0.66 3.00
N ILE A 41 -6.22 -0.41 4.00
CA ILE A 41 -6.49 0.60 5.03
C ILE A 41 -6.62 1.99 4.39
N SER A 42 -5.74 2.34 3.45
CA SER A 42 -5.84 3.60 2.69
C SER A 42 -7.20 3.77 2.02
N ALA A 43 -7.72 2.72 1.37
CA ALA A 43 -9.03 2.73 0.73
C ALA A 43 -10.18 2.91 1.73
N LEU A 44 -10.06 2.37 2.95
CA LEU A 44 -11.04 2.64 4.01
C LEU A 44 -11.05 4.12 4.39
N PHE A 45 -9.87 4.75 4.52
CA PHE A 45 -9.79 6.17 4.88
C PHE A 45 -10.36 7.10 3.81
N THR A 46 -10.25 6.75 2.52
CA THR A 46 -10.85 7.55 1.44
C THR A 46 -12.38 7.47 1.41
N GLY A 47 -12.98 6.46 2.05
CA GLY A 47 -14.42 6.25 2.02
C GLY A 47 -14.92 5.70 0.68
N VAL A 48 -14.06 5.05 -0.12
CA VAL A 48 -14.43 4.50 -1.44
C VAL A 48 -15.58 3.48 -1.37
N PHE A 49 -15.80 2.87 -0.20
CA PHE A 49 -16.87 1.90 0.05
C PHE A 49 -18.16 2.53 0.59
N VAL A 50 -18.24 3.86 0.68
CA VAL A 50 -19.37 4.60 1.24
C VAL A 50 -20.17 5.27 0.11
N SER A 51 -21.50 5.35 0.25
CA SER A 51 -22.39 6.01 -0.71
C SER A 51 -22.01 7.48 -0.96
N GLY A 52 -22.21 7.95 -2.20
CA GLY A 52 -21.90 9.33 -2.61
C GLY A 52 -22.51 10.43 -1.72
N ASP A 53 -23.75 10.25 -1.27
CA ASP A 53 -24.42 11.24 -0.40
C ASP A 53 -23.74 11.36 0.97
N ARG A 54 -23.33 10.23 1.55
CA ARG A 54 -22.57 10.20 2.81
C ARG A 54 -21.14 10.73 2.60
N MET A 55 -20.55 10.51 1.44
CA MET A 55 -19.25 11.11 1.09
C MET A 55 -19.35 12.63 0.99
N ARG A 56 -20.40 13.17 0.35
CA ARG A 56 -20.70 14.61 0.33
C ARG A 56 -20.85 15.19 1.74
N GLY A 57 -21.54 14.47 2.64
CA GLY A 57 -21.62 14.82 4.05
C GLY A 57 -20.27 14.84 4.78
N ASN A 58 -19.36 13.91 4.46
CA ASN A 58 -18.03 13.83 5.08
C ASN A 58 -17.10 15.00 4.71
N TYR A 59 -17.36 15.73 3.63
CA TYR A 59 -16.56 16.93 3.29
C TYR A 59 -16.89 18.15 4.17
N SER A 60 -17.96 18.10 4.98
CA SER A 60 -18.33 19.21 5.87
C SER A 60 -17.31 19.47 6.98
N GLY A 61 -16.55 18.44 7.40
CA GLY A 61 -15.45 18.56 8.34
C GLY A 61 -14.11 18.65 7.62
N GLU A 62 -13.78 19.82 7.06
CA GLU A 62 -12.62 20.00 6.17
C GLU A 62 -11.28 19.55 6.80
N ASP A 63 -11.07 19.84 8.08
CA ASP A 63 -9.85 19.44 8.80
C ASP A 63 -9.76 17.92 9.04
N ASP A 64 -10.87 17.26 9.39
CA ASP A 64 -10.91 15.81 9.55
C ASP A 64 -10.67 15.12 8.20
N PHE A 65 -11.36 15.60 7.16
CA PHE A 65 -11.18 15.11 5.79
C PHE A 65 -9.72 15.22 5.34
N ARG A 66 -9.09 16.39 5.50
CA ARG A 66 -7.68 16.61 5.14
C ARG A 66 -6.75 15.68 5.92
N LYS A 67 -6.96 15.48 7.22
CA LYS A 67 -6.17 14.55 8.05
C LYS A 67 -6.31 13.11 7.58
N ARG A 68 -7.54 12.65 7.37
CA ARG A 68 -7.86 11.29 6.89
C ARG A 68 -7.26 11.03 5.51
N MET A 69 -7.41 11.96 4.58
CA MET A 69 -6.81 11.86 3.24
C MET A 69 -5.27 11.90 3.29
N GLY A 70 -4.70 12.68 4.21
CA GLY A 70 -3.26 12.68 4.47
C GLY A 70 -2.75 11.31 4.94
N ILE A 71 -3.46 10.64 5.86
CA ILE A 71 -3.14 9.28 6.31
C ILE A 71 -3.31 8.29 5.16
N SER A 72 -4.44 8.34 4.46
CA SER A 72 -4.73 7.48 3.30
C SER A 72 -3.62 7.55 2.25
N THR A 73 -3.21 8.76 1.86
CA THR A 73 -2.17 8.96 0.84
C THR A 73 -0.83 8.40 1.30
N LYS A 74 -0.46 8.57 2.57
CA LYS A 74 0.79 8.04 3.11
C LYS A 74 0.80 6.50 3.09
N LEU A 75 -0.30 5.87 3.49
CA LEU A 75 -0.44 4.41 3.48
C LEU A 75 -0.45 3.84 2.05
N PHE A 76 -1.15 4.48 1.12
CA PHE A 76 -1.13 4.10 -0.29
C PHE A 76 0.28 4.16 -0.86
N LEU A 77 0.98 5.29 -0.65
CA LEU A 77 2.35 5.46 -1.14
C LEU A 77 3.34 4.48 -0.48
N LEU A 78 3.09 4.05 0.76
CA LEU A 78 3.90 3.04 1.42
C LEU A 78 3.69 1.64 0.80
N GLY A 79 2.44 1.24 0.55
CA GLY A 79 2.11 -0.09 0.03
C GLY A 79 2.32 -0.26 -1.47
N LEU A 80 2.15 0.81 -2.25
CA LEU A 80 2.20 0.76 -3.72
C LEU A 80 3.51 0.17 -4.27
N PRO A 81 4.72 0.56 -3.80
CA PRO A 81 5.95 -0.07 -4.27
C PRO A 81 5.97 -1.58 -4.07
N SER A 82 5.53 -2.08 -2.90
CA SER A 82 5.55 -3.52 -2.61
C SER A 82 4.56 -4.30 -3.46
N LEU A 83 3.38 -3.74 -3.77
CA LEU A 83 2.44 -4.34 -4.71
C LEU A 83 3.01 -4.42 -6.12
N LEU A 84 3.65 -3.34 -6.61
CA LEU A 84 4.29 -3.33 -7.92
C LEU A 84 5.45 -4.33 -7.98
N THR A 85 6.25 -4.42 -6.92
CA THR A 85 7.33 -5.40 -6.83
C THR A 85 6.78 -6.83 -6.80
N ALA A 86 5.73 -7.12 -6.02
CA ALA A 86 5.11 -8.45 -6.00
C ALA A 86 4.63 -8.86 -7.39
N PHE A 87 3.96 -7.96 -8.10
CA PHE A 87 3.49 -8.18 -9.46
C PHE A 87 4.66 -8.45 -10.40
N ALA A 88 5.71 -7.60 -10.38
CA ALA A 88 6.90 -7.80 -11.20
C ALA A 88 7.59 -9.15 -10.94
N VAL A 89 7.80 -9.53 -9.68
CA VAL A 89 8.41 -10.83 -9.32
C VAL A 89 7.56 -11.99 -9.80
N TYR A 90 6.22 -11.92 -9.64
CA TYR A 90 5.32 -12.97 -10.11
C TYR A 90 5.43 -13.22 -11.62
N PHE A 91 5.58 -12.16 -12.44
CA PHE A 91 5.77 -12.33 -13.90
C PHE A 91 7.18 -12.74 -14.33
N ILE A 92 8.19 -12.55 -13.47
CA ILE A 92 9.58 -12.94 -13.78
C ILE A 92 9.83 -14.40 -13.39
N VAL A 93 9.24 -14.85 -12.28
CA VAL A 93 9.43 -16.20 -11.73
C VAL A 93 8.49 -17.22 -12.38
N LYS A 94 7.34 -16.78 -12.88
CA LYS A 94 6.41 -17.59 -13.67
C LYS A 94 6.86 -17.67 -15.13
#